data_AF-A0A2N3DFH0-F1
#
_entry.id   AF-A0A2N3DFH0-F1
#
_cell.length_a   1.000
_cell.length_b   1.000
_cell.length_c   1.000
_cell.angle_alpha   90.00
_cell.angle_beta   90.00
_cell.angle_gamma   90.00
#
_symmetry.space_group_name_H-M   'P 1'
#
loop_
_entity.id
_entity.type
_entity.pdbx_description
1 polymer ?
#
loop_
_entity_poly.entity_id
_entity_poly.type
_entity_poly.pdbx_seq_one_letter_code
_entity_poly.pdbx_strand_id
1 'polypeptide(L)'
;MPEEPSGTATPLQSKHIGTIANALLAKAKQFAKVFGPESRTAPDLRQAAAALLSLSLSRERDELAGCIDAGGRPSDAENPARARDPVKPVCRDCGSEDIGRDATARWDEDLQDWSLTAVYDTVTCDSCGAESDNLCNWQPLEPTPAPLPPVVGARARILERPRIGGDRFKGREGEIVRQSAFGFYLRLDMTPRERVQKVELVETPFLDVLSHPSGPE
;
A
#
# COMPACT_ATOMS: atom_id res chain seq x y z
N MET A 1 -12.56 -9.83 65.09
CA MET A 1 -12.66 -9.21 63.76
C MET A 1 -12.42 -10.31 62.73
N PRO A 2 -13.44 -10.78 62.01
CA PRO A 2 -13.24 -11.68 60.88
C PRO A 2 -13.02 -10.84 59.61
N GLU A 3 -11.98 -11.19 58.86
CA GLU A 3 -11.58 -10.57 57.60
C GLU A 3 -12.54 -10.96 56.47
N GLU A 4 -12.95 -9.98 55.67
CA GLU A 4 -13.71 -10.20 54.43
C GLU A 4 -12.78 -10.71 53.31
N PRO A 5 -13.18 -11.73 52.54
CA PRO A 5 -12.43 -12.11 51.35
C PRO A 5 -12.67 -11.12 50.21
N SER A 6 -11.63 -10.36 49.89
CA SER A 6 -11.51 -9.57 48.65
C SER A 6 -11.55 -10.51 47.44
N GLY A 7 -12.75 -10.71 46.89
CA GLY A 7 -12.96 -11.41 45.62
C GLY A 7 -12.73 -10.46 44.46
N THR A 8 -11.54 -10.48 43.88
CA THR A 8 -11.27 -9.84 42.59
C THR A 8 -12.00 -10.62 41.50
N ALA A 9 -13.16 -10.11 41.06
CA ALA A 9 -13.94 -10.71 39.99
C ALA A 9 -13.15 -10.64 38.67
N THR A 10 -12.61 -11.77 38.24
CA THR A 10 -11.92 -11.88 36.95
C THR A 10 -12.93 -11.57 35.83
N PRO A 11 -12.62 -10.66 34.88
CA PRO A 11 -13.54 -10.35 33.81
C PRO A 11 -13.78 -11.60 32.94
N LEU A 12 -15.04 -12.02 32.84
CA LEU A 12 -15.47 -13.14 32.01
C LEU A 12 -15.02 -12.94 30.55
N GLN A 13 -14.25 -13.88 30.01
CA GLN A 13 -13.78 -13.85 28.62
C GLN A 13 -14.95 -14.09 27.63
N SER A 14 -14.90 -13.49 26.44
CA SER A 14 -15.93 -13.57 25.38
C SER A 14 -16.38 -15.01 25.08
N LYS A 15 -15.42 -15.93 24.92
CA LYS A 15 -15.66 -17.38 24.74
C LYS A 15 -16.53 -18.04 25.83
N HIS A 16 -16.46 -17.55 27.08
CA HIS A 16 -17.29 -18.08 28.17
C HIS A 16 -18.73 -17.58 28.06
N ILE A 17 -18.95 -16.36 27.55
CA ILE A 17 -20.28 -15.76 27.36
C ILE A 17 -21.04 -16.47 26.24
N GLY A 18 -20.39 -16.74 25.10
CA GLY A 18 -20.98 -17.50 23.99
C GLY A 18 -21.37 -18.94 24.39
N THR A 19 -20.53 -19.59 25.21
CA THR A 19 -20.82 -20.93 25.75
C THR A 19 -22.06 -20.94 26.65
N ILE A 20 -22.21 -19.93 27.52
CA ILE A 20 -23.38 -19.77 28.39
C ILE A 20 -24.65 -19.52 27.57
N ALA A 21 -24.59 -18.68 26.54
CA ALA A 21 -25.73 -18.38 25.68
C ALA A 21 -26.23 -19.62 24.91
N ASN A 22 -25.30 -20.43 24.37
CA ASN A 22 -25.63 -21.69 23.72
C ASN A 22 -26.27 -22.71 24.68
N ALA A 23 -25.79 -22.79 25.93
CA ALA A 23 -26.38 -23.63 26.95
C ALA A 23 -27.81 -23.18 27.33
N LEU A 24 -28.07 -21.87 27.37
CA LEU A 24 -29.41 -21.32 27.60
C LEU A 24 -30.37 -21.59 26.43
N LEU A 25 -29.90 -21.49 25.18
CA LEU A 25 -30.70 -21.87 24.00
C LEU A 25 -31.05 -23.36 24.00
N ALA A 26 -30.11 -24.23 24.38
CA ALA A 26 -30.36 -25.66 24.50
C ALA A 26 -31.43 -25.95 25.57
N LYS A 27 -31.34 -25.29 26.73
CA LYS A 27 -32.36 -25.38 27.78
C LYS A 27 -33.71 -24.84 27.31
N ALA A 28 -33.76 -23.70 26.61
CA ALA A 28 -35.01 -23.15 26.10
C ALA A 28 -35.70 -24.10 25.10
N LYS A 29 -34.93 -24.79 24.25
CA LYS A 29 -35.45 -25.83 23.33
C LYS A 29 -36.01 -27.03 24.09
N GLN A 30 -35.32 -27.47 25.14
CA GLN A 30 -35.78 -28.57 25.98
C GLN A 30 -37.05 -28.20 26.77
N PHE A 31 -37.12 -27.00 27.33
CA PHE A 31 -38.30 -26.47 28.02
C PHE A 31 -39.50 -26.32 27.08
N ALA A 32 -39.32 -25.82 25.86
CA ALA A 32 -40.39 -25.72 24.86
C ALA A 32 -40.91 -27.09 24.38
N LYS A 33 -40.12 -28.17 24.53
CA LYS A 33 -40.52 -29.54 24.20
C LYS A 33 -41.34 -30.19 25.33
N VAL A 34 -41.18 -29.73 26.57
CA VAL A 34 -41.80 -30.31 27.77
C VAL A 34 -43.02 -29.52 28.24
N PHE A 35 -43.05 -28.20 28.03
CA PHE A 35 -44.15 -27.32 28.42
C PHE A 35 -44.89 -26.78 27.19
N GLY A 36 -46.23 -26.70 27.28
CA GLY A 36 -47.08 -26.21 26.20
C GLY A 36 -46.87 -24.73 25.84
N PRO A 37 -47.49 -24.25 24.74
CA PRO A 37 -47.23 -22.95 24.12
C PRO A 37 -47.57 -21.73 24.99
N GLU A 38 -48.26 -21.92 26.11
CA GLU A 38 -48.65 -20.89 27.10
C GLU A 38 -47.49 -20.52 28.07
N SER A 39 -46.38 -21.26 28.03
CA SER A 39 -45.23 -21.07 28.93
C SER A 39 -44.38 -19.84 28.56
N ARG A 40 -44.35 -18.84 29.45
CA ARG A 40 -43.54 -17.61 29.29
C ARG A 40 -42.03 -17.83 29.41
N THR A 41 -41.60 -18.96 29.97
CA THR A 41 -40.19 -19.19 30.35
C THR A 41 -39.29 -19.50 29.15
N ALA A 42 -39.83 -20.17 28.12
CA ALA A 42 -39.06 -20.48 26.90
C ALA A 42 -38.71 -19.23 26.06
N PRO A 43 -39.62 -18.27 25.80
CA PRO A 43 -39.27 -17.02 25.12
C PRO A 43 -38.31 -16.15 25.95
N ASP A 44 -38.47 -16.08 27.28
CA ASP A 44 -37.57 -15.31 28.15
C ASP A 44 -36.13 -15.85 28.12
N LEU A 45 -35.96 -17.18 28.12
CA LEU A 45 -34.64 -17.81 27.99
C LEU A 45 -33.99 -17.59 26.62
N ARG A 46 -34.80 -17.53 25.55
CA ARG A 46 -34.31 -17.19 24.20
C ARG A 46 -33.89 -15.73 24.11
N GLN A 47 -34.66 -14.83 24.72
CA GLN A 47 -34.35 -13.40 24.75
C GLN A 47 -33.10 -13.12 25.57
N ALA A 48 -32.93 -13.79 26.71
CA ALA A 48 -31.71 -13.73 27.52
C ALA A 48 -30.49 -14.27 26.74
N ALA A 49 -30.64 -15.37 26.01
CA ALA A 49 -29.55 -15.90 25.18
C ALA A 49 -29.19 -14.98 24.01
N ALA A 50 -30.19 -14.35 23.36
CA ALA A 50 -29.94 -13.36 22.32
C ALA A 50 -29.19 -12.13 22.85
N ALA A 51 -29.56 -11.64 24.03
CA ALA A 51 -28.85 -10.53 24.68
C ALA A 51 -27.39 -10.89 25.00
N LEU A 52 -27.12 -12.11 25.46
CA LEU A 52 -25.76 -12.57 25.75
C LEU A 52 -24.91 -12.78 24.48
N LEU A 53 -25.50 -13.26 23.39
CA LEU A 53 -24.80 -13.35 22.10
C LEU A 53 -24.46 -11.96 21.55
N SER A 54 -25.39 -10.99 21.65
CA SER A 54 -25.14 -9.60 21.25
C SER A 54 -24.04 -8.94 22.09
N LEU A 55 -23.94 -9.27 23.38
CA LEU A 55 -22.86 -8.81 24.26
C LEU A 55 -21.52 -9.47 23.93
N SER A 56 -21.53 -10.76 23.56
CA SER A 56 -20.32 -11.47 23.11
C SER A 56 -19.76 -10.86 21.83
N LEU A 57 -20.63 -10.62 20.83
CA LEU A 57 -20.26 -10.04 19.55
C LEU A 57 -19.79 -8.59 19.67
N SER A 58 -20.46 -7.79 20.51
CA SER A 58 -20.02 -6.41 20.79
C SER A 58 -18.63 -6.41 21.42
N ARG A 59 -18.35 -7.34 22.34
CA ARG A 59 -17.05 -7.43 23.01
C ARG A 59 -15.95 -7.99 22.12
N GLU A 60 -16.24 -8.95 21.26
CA GLU A 60 -15.31 -9.40 20.21
C GLU A 60 -14.99 -8.27 19.23
N ARG A 61 -15.98 -7.43 18.90
CA ARG A 61 -15.77 -6.23 18.08
C ARG A 61 -14.91 -5.18 18.78
N ASP A 62 -15.10 -4.97 20.08
CA ASP A 62 -14.27 -4.04 20.86
C ASP A 62 -12.86 -4.58 21.10
N GLU A 63 -12.70 -5.91 21.26
CA GLU A 63 -11.40 -6.59 21.30
C GLU A 63 -10.67 -6.46 19.95
N LEU A 64 -11.39 -6.57 18.82
CA LEU A 64 -10.83 -6.36 17.49
C LEU A 64 -10.53 -4.88 17.22
N ALA A 65 -11.38 -3.95 17.68
CA ALA A 65 -11.17 -2.51 17.55
C ALA A 65 -10.00 -2.00 18.41
N GLY A 66 -9.79 -2.58 19.60
CA GLY A 66 -8.61 -2.32 20.43
C GLY A 66 -7.29 -2.73 19.77
N CYS A 67 -7.32 -3.63 18.77
CA CYS A 67 -6.17 -3.94 17.93
C CYS A 67 -5.93 -2.91 16.81
N ILE A 68 -6.96 -2.16 16.42
CA ILE A 68 -6.87 -1.14 15.35
C ILE A 68 -6.32 0.17 15.90
N ASP A 69 -6.59 0.51 17.17
CA ASP A 69 -6.04 1.72 17.81
C ASP A 69 -4.58 1.55 18.31
N ALA A 70 -4.04 0.33 18.32
CA ALA A 70 -2.60 0.08 18.44
C ALA A 70 -1.88 0.03 17.08
N GLY A 71 -2.65 0.07 15.98
CA GLY A 71 -2.19 0.14 14.61
C GLY A 71 -2.50 1.51 14.02
N GLY A 72 -1.85 2.55 14.55
CA GLY A 72 -1.68 3.78 13.77
C GLY A 72 -1.22 3.37 12.37
N ARG A 73 -1.94 3.82 11.34
CA ARG A 73 -1.60 3.64 9.92
C ARG A 73 -0.07 3.56 9.81
N PRO A 74 0.53 2.42 9.44
CA PRO A 74 1.96 2.38 9.27
C PRO A 74 2.25 3.43 8.21
N SER A 75 2.87 4.53 8.63
CA SER A 75 3.51 5.40 7.68
C SER A 75 4.42 4.49 6.87
N ASP A 76 4.47 4.67 5.55
CA ASP A 76 5.30 3.86 4.65
C ASP A 76 6.82 3.90 4.99
N ALA A 77 7.19 4.51 6.11
CA ALA A 77 8.54 4.75 6.60
C ALA A 77 9.16 3.64 7.47
N GLU A 78 8.41 2.64 7.97
CA GLU A 78 8.97 1.64 8.92
C GLU A 78 8.78 0.19 8.48
N ASN A 79 9.06 -0.12 7.21
CA ASN A 79 9.41 -1.50 6.84
C ASN A 79 10.94 -1.68 6.91
N PRO A 80 11.49 -2.38 7.93
CA PRO A 80 12.94 -2.59 8.06
C PRO A 80 13.54 -3.45 6.94
N ALA A 81 12.72 -4.00 6.02
CA ALA A 81 13.20 -4.69 4.82
C ALA A 81 13.74 -3.75 3.72
N ARG A 82 13.57 -2.42 3.83
CA ARG A 82 14.03 -1.43 2.83
C ARG A 82 15.51 -1.04 2.91
N ALA A 83 16.31 -1.67 3.77
CA ALA A 83 17.75 -1.40 3.89
C ALA A 83 18.63 -2.40 3.12
N ARG A 84 18.09 -3.12 2.13
CA ARG A 84 18.90 -3.90 1.18
C ARG A 84 19.16 -3.02 -0.03
N ASP A 85 20.41 -3.03 -0.51
CA ASP A 85 20.75 -2.40 -1.78
C ASP A 85 19.76 -2.87 -2.85
N PRO A 86 19.24 -1.95 -3.69
CA PRO A 86 18.25 -2.32 -4.68
C PRO A 86 18.86 -3.35 -5.63
N VAL A 87 18.11 -4.40 -5.96
CA VAL A 87 18.54 -5.48 -6.85
C VAL A 87 17.52 -5.72 -7.96
N LYS A 88 17.97 -6.26 -9.08
CA LYS A 88 17.13 -6.73 -10.20
C LYS A 88 17.36 -8.21 -10.50
N PRO A 89 16.33 -8.96 -10.90
CA PRO A 89 16.49 -10.34 -11.36
C PRO A 89 17.02 -10.37 -12.80
N VAL A 90 18.01 -11.20 -13.07
CA VAL A 90 18.55 -11.43 -14.42
C VAL A 90 18.55 -12.93 -14.70
N CYS A 91 18.08 -13.34 -15.88
CA CYS A 91 18.08 -14.73 -16.31
C CYS A 91 19.51 -15.27 -16.32
N ARG A 92 19.79 -16.33 -15.57
CA ARG A 92 21.10 -17.00 -15.59
C ARG A 92 21.48 -17.52 -16.98
N ASP A 93 20.49 -17.99 -17.74
CA ASP A 93 20.73 -18.74 -18.96
C ASP A 93 20.91 -17.83 -20.19
N CYS A 94 20.21 -16.69 -20.26
CA CYS A 94 20.29 -15.75 -21.40
C CYS A 94 20.69 -14.31 -21.06
N GLY A 95 20.70 -13.93 -19.77
CA GLY A 95 21.04 -12.58 -19.32
C GLY A 95 19.91 -11.54 -19.45
N SER A 96 18.69 -11.94 -19.82
CA SER A 96 17.54 -11.01 -19.91
C SER A 96 17.01 -10.61 -18.53
N GLU A 97 16.46 -9.40 -18.43
CA GLU A 97 15.74 -8.89 -17.24
C GLU A 97 14.23 -9.19 -17.28
N ASP A 98 13.77 -9.80 -18.37
CA ASP A 98 12.38 -10.14 -18.63
C ASP A 98 12.02 -11.45 -17.92
N ILE A 99 11.76 -11.32 -16.62
CA ILE A 99 11.53 -12.43 -15.68
C ILE A 99 10.11 -12.35 -15.12
N GLY A 100 9.32 -13.40 -15.36
CA GLY A 100 7.98 -13.59 -14.85
C GLY A 100 7.93 -14.62 -13.70
N ARG A 101 6.88 -14.50 -12.88
CA ARG A 101 6.46 -15.53 -11.91
C ARG A 101 4.96 -15.71 -11.95
N ASP A 102 4.54 -16.95 -11.84
CA ASP A 102 3.13 -17.26 -11.71
C ASP A 102 2.61 -16.88 -10.33
N ALA A 103 1.39 -16.38 -10.29
CA ALA A 103 0.75 -15.95 -9.05
C ALA A 103 -0.75 -16.24 -9.06
N THR A 104 -1.32 -16.34 -7.85
CA THR A 104 -2.77 -16.46 -7.67
C THR A 104 -3.35 -15.12 -7.28
N ALA A 105 -4.16 -14.55 -8.17
CA ALA A 105 -5.04 -13.44 -7.84
C ALA A 105 -6.38 -13.97 -7.32
N ARG A 106 -6.94 -13.33 -6.29
CA ARG A 106 -8.31 -13.57 -5.79
C ARG A 106 -9.09 -12.27 -5.81
N TRP A 107 -10.38 -12.36 -6.05
CA TRP A 107 -11.27 -11.21 -5.96
C TRP A 107 -11.42 -10.79 -4.50
N ASP A 108 -11.14 -9.52 -4.23
CA ASP A 108 -11.36 -8.88 -2.94
C ASP A 108 -12.71 -8.15 -2.97
N GLU A 109 -13.67 -8.61 -2.16
CA GLU A 109 -15.02 -8.02 -2.13
C GLU A 109 -15.05 -6.63 -1.49
N ASP A 110 -14.12 -6.32 -0.59
CA ASP A 110 -14.07 -5.03 0.10
C ASP A 110 -13.43 -3.96 -0.79
N LEU A 111 -12.37 -4.34 -1.51
CA LEU A 111 -11.67 -3.45 -2.46
C LEU A 111 -12.32 -3.44 -3.84
N GLN A 112 -13.21 -4.40 -4.13
CA GLN A 112 -13.81 -4.63 -5.46
C GLN A 112 -12.73 -4.70 -6.56
N ASP A 113 -11.64 -5.42 -6.27
CA ASP A 113 -10.48 -5.53 -7.16
C ASP A 113 -9.79 -6.90 -7.02
N TRP A 114 -8.92 -7.24 -7.97
CA TRP A 114 -8.09 -8.43 -7.91
C TRP A 114 -6.87 -8.21 -7.02
N SER A 115 -6.73 -9.02 -5.97
CA SER A 115 -5.58 -9.00 -5.06
C SER A 115 -4.70 -10.24 -5.24
N LEU A 116 -3.38 -10.04 -5.27
CA LEU A 116 -2.42 -11.13 -5.37
C LEU A 116 -2.21 -11.79 -4.01
N THR A 117 -2.53 -13.08 -3.91
CA THR A 117 -2.59 -13.82 -2.63
C THR A 117 -1.44 -14.80 -2.43
N ALA A 118 -0.82 -15.27 -3.51
CA ALA A 118 0.33 -16.16 -3.46
C ALA A 118 1.15 -16.04 -4.76
N VAL A 119 2.45 -16.27 -4.67
CA VAL A 119 3.37 -16.43 -5.80
C VAL A 119 3.89 -17.86 -5.76
N TYR A 120 3.94 -18.52 -6.92
CA TYR A 120 4.44 -19.89 -7.04
C TYR A 120 5.96 -19.93 -7.25
N ASP A 121 6.55 -21.10 -7.04
CA ASP A 121 8.01 -21.27 -6.99
C ASP A 121 8.69 -21.23 -8.36
N THR A 122 7.93 -21.47 -9.44
CA THR A 122 8.45 -21.43 -10.81
C THR A 122 8.71 -20.00 -11.26
N VAL A 123 9.94 -19.76 -11.72
CA VAL A 123 10.33 -18.53 -12.40
C VAL A 123 10.49 -18.81 -13.88
N THR A 124 9.97 -17.91 -14.71
CA THR A 124 10.02 -18.02 -16.16
C THR A 124 10.75 -16.83 -16.75
N CYS A 125 11.60 -17.05 -17.75
CA CYS A 125 12.17 -15.96 -18.56
C CYS A 125 11.41 -15.83 -19.87
N ASP A 126 10.74 -14.69 -20.07
CA ASP A 126 9.89 -14.47 -21.25
C ASP A 126 10.70 -14.26 -22.54
N SER A 127 11.99 -13.97 -22.41
CA SER A 127 12.89 -13.83 -23.56
C SER A 127 13.41 -15.16 -24.12
N CYS A 128 13.69 -16.16 -23.28
CA CYS A 128 14.26 -17.45 -23.74
C CYS A 128 13.39 -18.67 -23.43
N GLY A 129 12.30 -18.51 -22.68
CA GLY A 129 11.38 -19.58 -22.27
C GLY A 129 11.98 -20.55 -21.24
N ALA A 130 13.10 -20.22 -20.60
CA ALA A 130 13.66 -21.04 -19.53
C ALA A 130 12.78 -20.93 -18.28
N GLU A 131 12.57 -22.06 -17.61
CA GLU A 131 11.75 -22.17 -16.40
C GLU A 131 12.55 -22.90 -15.31
N SER A 132 12.71 -22.27 -14.13
CA SER A 132 13.39 -22.88 -12.99
C SER A 132 13.20 -22.07 -11.70
N ASP A 133 13.13 -22.74 -10.55
CA ASP A 133 13.08 -22.09 -9.24
C ASP A 133 14.32 -21.21 -8.95
N ASN A 134 15.46 -21.55 -9.58
CA ASN A 134 16.75 -20.85 -9.41
C ASN A 134 17.20 -20.13 -10.70
N LEU A 135 16.24 -19.66 -11.51
CA LEU A 135 16.53 -18.99 -12.78
C LEU A 135 17.16 -17.59 -12.59
N CYS A 136 16.81 -16.90 -11.49
CA CYS A 136 17.26 -15.54 -11.21
C CYS A 136 18.70 -15.51 -10.67
N ASN A 137 19.58 -14.82 -11.39
CA ASN A 137 20.77 -14.22 -10.83
C ASN A 137 20.45 -12.78 -10.39
N TRP A 138 20.50 -12.51 -9.08
CA TRP A 138 20.21 -11.18 -8.55
C TRP A 138 21.41 -10.27 -8.69
N GLN A 139 21.26 -9.19 -9.47
CA GLN A 139 22.30 -8.20 -9.68
C GLN A 139 21.94 -6.90 -8.96
N PRO A 140 22.93 -6.12 -8.47
CA PRO A 140 22.67 -4.77 -7.99
C PRO A 140 21.96 -3.95 -9.07
N LEU A 141 20.89 -3.26 -8.67
CA LEU A 141 20.29 -2.23 -9.48
C LEU A 141 21.24 -1.03 -9.43
N GLU A 142 21.76 -0.63 -10.58
CA GLU A 142 22.55 0.59 -10.65
C GLU A 142 21.70 1.75 -10.11
N PRO A 143 22.21 2.56 -9.18
CA PRO A 143 21.45 3.67 -8.66
C PRO A 143 21.13 4.60 -9.83
N THR A 144 19.85 4.76 -10.14
CA THR A 144 19.41 5.81 -11.05
C THR A 144 19.98 7.11 -10.49
N PRO A 145 20.83 7.84 -11.25
CA PRO A 145 21.41 9.07 -10.75
C PRO A 145 20.26 9.99 -10.35
N ALA A 146 20.30 10.47 -9.11
CA ALA A 146 19.27 11.36 -8.62
C ALA A 146 19.16 12.56 -9.59
N PRO A 147 17.94 12.99 -9.95
CA PRO A 147 17.76 14.15 -10.81
C PRO A 147 18.54 15.34 -10.25
N LEU A 148 19.38 15.95 -11.09
CA LEU A 148 20.15 17.12 -10.67
C LEU A 148 19.19 18.24 -10.26
N PRO A 149 19.45 18.96 -9.15
CA PRO A 149 18.58 20.05 -8.75
C PRO A 149 18.62 21.17 -9.80
N PRO A 150 17.48 21.79 -10.13
CA PRO A 150 17.45 22.93 -11.05
C PRO A 150 18.03 24.16 -10.36
N VAL A 151 19.16 24.65 -10.89
CA VAL A 151 19.84 25.87 -10.45
C VAL A 151 19.99 26.84 -11.61
N VAL A 152 20.07 28.14 -11.31
CA VAL A 152 20.33 29.15 -12.35
C VAL A 152 21.70 28.89 -12.99
N GLY A 153 21.76 28.96 -14.32
CA GLY A 153 22.92 28.60 -15.15
C GLY A 153 22.96 27.12 -15.57
N ALA A 154 22.09 26.26 -15.03
CA ALA A 154 22.07 24.85 -15.42
C ALA A 154 21.45 24.66 -16.80
N ARG A 155 21.94 23.67 -17.54
CA ARG A 155 21.31 23.17 -18.77
C ARG A 155 20.19 22.22 -18.38
N ALA A 156 19.02 22.41 -18.98
CA ALA A 156 17.86 21.57 -18.71
C ALA A 156 17.05 21.32 -19.98
N ARG A 157 16.32 20.20 -19.99
CA ARG A 157 15.38 19.78 -21.01
C ARG A 157 13.96 19.87 -20.47
N ILE A 158 13.03 20.29 -21.32
CA ILE A 158 11.60 20.31 -21.01
C ILE A 158 11.01 18.91 -21.19
N LEU A 159 10.48 18.35 -20.11
CA LEU A 159 9.69 17.12 -20.15
C LEU A 159 8.26 17.40 -20.65
N GLU A 160 7.52 16.35 -20.96
CA GLU A 160 6.15 16.48 -21.44
C GLU A 160 5.23 17.07 -20.36
N ARG A 161 4.62 18.23 -20.67
CA ARG A 161 3.64 18.88 -19.81
C ARG A 161 2.21 18.56 -20.24
N PRO A 162 1.28 18.34 -19.30
CA PRO A 162 -0.13 18.18 -19.61
C PRO A 162 -0.75 19.53 -20.02
N ARG A 163 -0.72 19.85 -21.32
CA ARG A 163 -1.29 21.07 -21.91
C ARG A 163 -2.37 20.72 -22.92
N ILE A 164 -3.46 21.48 -22.93
CA ILE A 164 -4.49 21.40 -23.97
C ILE A 164 -3.85 21.76 -25.31
N GLY A 165 -3.90 20.85 -26.29
CA GLY A 165 -3.26 21.02 -27.60
C GLY A 165 -1.79 20.55 -27.67
N GLY A 166 -1.28 19.89 -26.62
CA GLY A 166 0.06 19.31 -26.58
C GLY A 166 1.16 20.30 -26.18
N ASP A 167 2.30 19.76 -25.73
CA ASP A 167 3.45 20.58 -25.35
C ASP A 167 4.40 20.82 -26.53
N ARG A 168 4.25 22.00 -27.14
CA ARG A 168 5.10 22.45 -28.25
C ARG A 168 6.60 22.55 -27.92
N PHE A 169 6.97 22.51 -26.65
CA PHE A 169 8.36 22.62 -26.20
C PHE A 169 8.90 21.32 -25.57
N LYS A 170 8.13 20.23 -25.58
CA LYS A 170 8.60 18.90 -25.16
C LYS A 170 9.92 18.55 -25.85
N GLY A 171 10.89 18.09 -25.07
CA GLY A 171 12.21 17.67 -25.53
C GLY A 171 13.16 18.82 -25.88
N ARG A 172 12.73 20.08 -25.81
CA ARG A 172 13.63 21.22 -26.05
C ARG A 172 14.57 21.43 -24.88
N GLU A 173 15.81 21.78 -25.22
CA GLU A 173 16.85 22.10 -24.25
C GLU A 173 17.07 23.60 -24.16
N GLY A 174 17.59 24.05 -23.02
CA GLY A 174 17.93 25.43 -22.77
C GLY A 174 18.70 25.61 -21.47
N GLU A 175 19.00 26.86 -21.18
CA GLU A 175 19.67 27.27 -19.95
C GLU A 175 18.67 27.91 -18.98
N ILE A 176 18.72 27.52 -17.72
CA ILE A 176 17.94 28.14 -16.66
C ILE A 176 18.50 29.54 -16.39
N VAL A 177 17.76 30.59 -16.75
CA VAL A 177 18.22 31.97 -16.59
C VAL A 177 17.71 32.63 -15.32
N ARG A 178 16.60 32.15 -14.76
CA ARG A 178 15.97 32.76 -13.59
C ARG A 178 15.04 31.78 -12.87
N GLN A 179 15.06 31.82 -11.54
CA GLN A 179 14.08 31.14 -10.70
C GLN A 179 12.88 32.05 -10.37
N SER A 180 11.71 31.43 -10.28
CA SER A 180 10.43 32.03 -9.89
C SER A 180 9.73 31.14 -8.86
N ALA A 181 8.71 31.66 -8.17
CA ALA A 181 7.88 30.87 -7.25
C ALA A 181 7.14 29.71 -7.95
N PHE A 182 6.89 29.86 -9.25
CA PHE A 182 6.14 28.90 -10.06
C PHE A 182 7.03 28.01 -10.94
N GLY A 183 8.36 28.06 -10.78
CA GLY A 183 9.31 27.27 -11.58
C GLY A 183 10.50 28.07 -12.08
N PHE A 184 11.05 27.66 -13.23
CA PHE A 184 12.28 28.21 -13.79
C PHE A 184 12.06 28.74 -15.21
N TYR A 185 12.62 29.91 -15.50
CA TYR A 185 12.69 30.44 -16.85
C TYR A 185 13.86 29.78 -17.58
N LEU A 186 13.54 29.04 -18.63
CA LEU A 186 14.51 28.43 -19.54
C LEU A 186 14.64 29.28 -20.78
N ARG A 187 15.85 29.75 -21.05
CA ARG A 187 16.23 30.30 -22.35
C ARG A 187 16.56 29.13 -23.27
N LEU A 188 15.67 28.85 -24.21
CA LEU A 188 15.75 27.68 -25.08
C LEU A 188 16.83 27.86 -26.15
N ASP A 189 17.46 26.75 -26.51
CA ASP A 189 18.37 26.68 -27.64
C ASP A 189 17.60 26.97 -28.93
N MET A 190 18.19 27.80 -29.79
CA MET A 190 17.60 28.21 -31.06
C MET A 190 17.55 27.03 -32.03
N THR A 191 16.36 26.74 -32.57
CA THR A 191 16.27 25.81 -33.71
C THR A 191 16.58 26.55 -35.01
N PRO A 192 17.06 25.86 -36.08
CA PRO A 192 17.41 26.52 -37.34
C PRO A 192 16.27 27.29 -38.02
N ARG A 193 15.02 27.00 -37.66
CA ARG A 193 13.82 27.66 -38.20
C ARG A 193 13.40 28.89 -37.41
N GLU A 194 13.94 29.07 -36.21
CA GLU A 194 13.58 30.19 -35.34
C GLU A 194 14.46 31.41 -35.62
N ARG A 195 13.83 32.58 -35.63
CA ARG A 195 14.52 33.87 -35.80
C ARG A 195 14.73 34.63 -34.49
N VAL A 196 14.08 34.18 -33.41
CA VAL A 196 14.06 34.84 -32.12
C VAL A 196 14.24 33.79 -31.02
N GLN A 197 15.12 34.09 -30.07
CA GLN A 197 15.34 33.26 -28.90
C GLN A 197 14.11 33.26 -27.99
N LYS A 198 13.66 32.06 -27.63
CA LYS A 198 12.47 31.88 -26.79
C LYS A 198 12.88 31.64 -25.35
N VAL A 199 12.12 32.24 -24.44
CA VAL A 199 12.22 32.01 -23.00
C VAL A 199 10.88 31.46 -22.53
N GLU A 200 10.90 30.36 -21.79
CA GLU A 200 9.71 29.64 -21.33
C GLU A 200 9.79 29.42 -19.83
N LEU A 201 8.66 29.61 -19.12
CA LEU A 201 8.54 29.24 -17.71
C LEU A 201 8.12 27.77 -17.59
N VAL A 202 8.88 26.99 -16.84
CA VAL A 202 8.69 25.54 -16.68
C VAL A 202 8.73 25.17 -15.21
N GLU A 203 7.74 24.40 -14.75
CA GLU A 203 7.68 23.93 -13.38
C GLU A 203 8.71 22.81 -13.15
N THR A 204 9.23 22.69 -11.93
CA THR A 204 10.23 21.70 -11.52
C THR A 204 9.96 20.25 -11.95
N PRO A 205 8.73 19.68 -11.81
CA PRO A 205 8.49 18.29 -12.21
C PRO A 205 8.62 18.06 -13.72
N PHE A 206 8.63 19.13 -14.53
CA PHE A 206 8.75 19.05 -15.98
C PHE A 206 10.13 19.50 -16.48
N LEU A 207 11.13 19.51 -15.60
CA LEU A 207 12.50 19.84 -15.93
C LEU A 207 13.42 18.66 -15.68
N ASP A 208 14.17 18.30 -16.70
CA ASP A 208 15.25 17.33 -16.65
C ASP A 208 16.58 18.08 -16.75
N VAL A 209 17.29 18.21 -15.63
CA VAL A 209 18.54 18.99 -15.54
C VAL A 209 19.69 18.13 -16.05
N LEU A 210 20.30 18.56 -17.16
CA LEU A 210 21.34 17.81 -17.88
C LEU A 210 22.73 18.08 -17.31
N SER A 211 23.01 19.33 -16.93
CA SER A 211 24.30 19.71 -16.34
C SER A 211 24.19 21.00 -15.55
N HIS A 212 24.95 21.12 -14.46
CA HIS A 212 25.12 22.38 -13.74
C HIS A 212 26.09 23.31 -14.46
N PRO A 213 26.03 24.63 -14.21
CA PRO A 213 27.04 25.52 -14.74
C PRO A 213 28.40 25.10 -14.17
N SER A 214 29.40 24.89 -15.04
CA SER A 214 30.78 24.79 -14.60
C SER A 214 31.11 26.10 -13.89
N GLY A 215 31.27 26.05 -12.56
CA GLY A 215 31.65 27.22 -11.78
C GLY A 215 32.96 27.82 -12.30
N PRO A 216 33.21 29.13 -12.10
CA PRO A 216 34.54 29.66 -12.33
C PRO A 216 35.51 28.98 -11.35
N GLU A 217 36.60 28.42 -11.91
CA GLU A 217 37.78 27.99 -11.17
C GLU A 217 38.43 29.18 -10.42
#